data_AF-A0A239N4T5-F1
#
_entry.id   AF-A0A239N4T5-F1
#
_cell.length_a   1.000
_cell.length_b   1.000
_cell.length_c   1.000
_cell.angle_alpha   90.00
_cell.angle_beta   90.00
_cell.angle_gamma   90.00
#
_symmetry.space_group_name_H-M   'P 1'
#
loop_
_entity.id
_entity.type
_entity.pdbx_description
1 polymer ?
#
loop_
_entity_poly.entity_id
_entity_poly.type
_entity_poly.pdbx_seq_one_letter_code
_entity_poly.pdbx_strand_id
1 'polypeptide(L)' 'MQPIVSSPLNQTLGELNDAVRQLPAAAEHSAPARLRREAIALADVIHRDGESAHTDEANRLLRRIRGYLVDAAKDPAAS' A
#
# COMPACT_ATOMS: atom_id res chain seq x y z
N MET A 1 30.53 10.75 -2.81
CA MET A 1 29.25 10.16 -2.40
C MET A 1 28.15 10.84 -3.20
N GLN A 2 27.61 10.18 -4.23
CA GLN A 2 26.45 10.74 -4.94
C GLN A 2 25.21 10.52 -4.05
N PRO A 3 24.34 11.53 -3.88
CA PRO A 3 23.07 11.32 -3.19
C PRO A 3 22.25 10.33 -4.01
N ILE A 4 21.80 9.25 -3.37
CA ILE A 4 20.81 8.34 -3.94
C ILE A 4 19.51 9.14 -3.98
N VAL A 5 19.22 9.78 -5.12
CA VAL A 5 17.89 10.31 -5.40
C VAL A 5 16.98 9.10 -5.60
N SER A 6 16.26 8.72 -4.55
CA SER A 6 15.27 7.64 -4.63
C SER A 6 14.28 7.95 -5.75
N SER A 7 14.08 7.00 -6.67
CA SER A 7 13.02 7.09 -7.67
C SER A 7 11.68 7.39 -6.97
N PRO A 8 10.79 8.22 -7.55
CA PRO A 8 9.46 8.48 -7.00
C PRO A 8 8.65 7.21 -6.70
N LEU A 9 8.89 6.14 -7.46
CA LEU A 9 8.30 4.83 -7.18
C LEU A 9 8.83 4.22 -5.87
N ASN A 10 10.13 4.24 -5.63
CA ASN A 10 10.72 3.66 -4.42
C ASN A 10 10.20 4.35 -3.15
N GLN A 11 9.97 5.67 -3.20
CA GLN A 11 9.28 6.38 -2.13
C GLN A 11 7.85 5.86 -1.95
N THR A 12 7.08 5.75 -3.05
CA THR A 12 5.69 5.29 -3.02
C THR A 12 5.57 3.86 -2.48
N LEU A 13 6.51 2.97 -2.83
CA LEU A 13 6.55 1.58 -2.34
C LEU A 13 6.89 1.50 -0.86
N GLY A 14 7.81 2.35 -0.38
CA GLY A 14 8.08 2.48 1.04
C GLY A 14 6.82 2.87 1.81
N GLU A 15 6.14 3.93 1.37
CA GLU A 15 4.88 4.39 1.98
C GLU A 15 3.77 3.34 1.93
N LEU A 16 3.67 2.59 0.83
CA LEU A 16 2.70 1.50 0.69
C LEU A 16 2.97 0.37 1.68
N ASN A 17 4.22 -0.06 1.84
CA ASN A 17 4.60 -1.10 2.79
C ASN A 17 4.30 -0.66 4.24
N ASP A 18 4.60 0.59 4.59
CA ASP A 18 4.30 1.12 5.93
C ASP A 18 2.79 1.20 6.19
N ALA A 19 2.00 1.57 5.18
CA ALA A 19 0.54 1.59 5.28
C ALA A 19 -0.06 0.18 5.42
N VAL A 20 0.47 -0.80 4.67
CA VAL A 20 0.05 -2.21 4.75
C VAL A 20 0.32 -2.80 6.14
N ARG A 21 1.43 -2.42 6.80
CA ARG A 21 1.76 -2.85 8.17
C ARG A 21 0.80 -2.32 9.21
N GLN A 22 0.16 -1.18 8.96
CA GLN A 22 -0.85 -0.58 9.84
C GLN A 22 -2.24 -1.20 9.66
N LEU A 23 -2.47 -1.96 8.59
CA LEU A 23 -3.75 -2.66 8.40
C LEU A 23 -3.96 -3.68 9.53
N PRO A 24 -5.16 -3.72 10.15
CA PRO A 24 -5.44 -4.63 11.26
C PRO A 24 -5.37 -6.09 10.80
N ALA A 25 -4.87 -6.97 11.67
CA ALA A 25 -4.88 -8.41 11.43
C ALA A 25 -6.33 -8.89 11.35
N ALA A 26 -6.87 -8.98 10.15
CA ALA A 26 -8.29 -9.23 9.91
C ALA A 26 -8.50 -10.52 9.11
N ALA A 27 -9.70 -11.08 9.25
CA ALA A 27 -10.13 -12.30 8.58
C ALA A 27 -9.92 -12.24 7.05
N GLU A 28 -9.75 -13.39 6.42
CA GLU A 28 -9.34 -13.54 5.01
C GLU A 28 -10.22 -12.80 3.98
N HIS A 29 -11.49 -12.57 4.31
CA HIS A 29 -12.47 -11.88 3.46
C HIS A 29 -12.73 -10.42 3.83
N SER A 30 -12.00 -9.89 4.81
CA SER A 30 -12.13 -8.50 5.25
C SER A 30 -11.51 -7.51 4.26
N ALA A 31 -11.94 -6.25 4.34
CA ALA A 31 -11.35 -5.16 3.57
C ALA A 31 -9.81 -5.03 3.75
N PRO A 32 -9.24 -5.10 4.97
CA PRO A 32 -7.79 -5.16 5.17
C PRO A 32 -7.11 -6.31 4.43
N ALA A 33 -7.66 -7.52 4.50
CA ALA A 33 -7.07 -8.69 3.84
C ALA A 33 -7.05 -8.53 2.32
N ARG A 34 -8.11 -7.97 1.74
CA ARG A 34 -8.16 -7.64 0.32
C ARG A 34 -7.10 -6.59 -0.06
N LEU A 35 -6.98 -5.51 0.71
CA LEU A 35 -5.99 -4.46 0.46
C LEU A 35 -4.54 -4.98 0.54
N ARG A 36 -4.24 -5.89 1.48
CA ARG A 36 -2.93 -6.55 1.53
C ARG A 36 -2.63 -7.38 0.30
N ARG A 37 -3.59 -8.20 -0.15
CA ARG A 37 -3.42 -9.02 -1.37
C ARG A 37 -3.17 -8.14 -2.60
N GLU A 38 -3.91 -7.05 -2.74
CA GLU A 38 -3.71 -6.09 -3.83
C GLU A 38 -2.31 -5.45 -3.77
N ALA A 39 -1.80 -5.12 -2.58
CA ALA A 39 -0.45 -4.56 -2.41
C ALA A 39 0.66 -5.55 -2.78
N ILE A 40 0.52 -6.82 -2.38
CA ILE A 40 1.47 -7.88 -2.72
C ILE A 40 1.48 -8.10 -4.24
N ALA A 41 0.29 -8.23 -4.85
CA ALA A 41 0.18 -8.43 -6.30
C ALA A 41 0.78 -7.26 -7.10
N LEU A 42 0.59 -6.02 -6.64
CA LEU A 42 1.19 -4.86 -7.28
C LEU A 42 2.72 -4.86 -7.17
N ALA A 43 3.28 -5.23 -6.01
CA ALA A 43 4.72 -5.36 -5.85
C ALA A 43 5.32 -6.41 -6.80
N ASP A 44 4.64 -7.54 -6.98
CA ASP A 44 5.06 -8.59 -7.92
C ASP A 44 5.05 -8.10 -9.37
N VAL A 45 4.02 -7.33 -9.78
CA VAL A 45 3.92 -6.75 -11.12
C VAL A 45 5.04 -5.73 -11.35
N ILE A 46 5.27 -4.82 -10.40
CA ILE A 46 6.35 -3.82 -10.47
C ILE A 46 7.72 -4.47 -10.62
N HIS A 47 7.95 -5.55 -9.86
CA HIS A 47 9.20 -6.28 -9.92
C HIS A 47 9.44 -6.95 -11.29
N ARG A 48 8.37 -7.34 -12.00
CA ARG A 48 8.43 -7.98 -13.32
C ARG A 48 8.52 -6.97 -14.47
N ASP A 49 7.71 -5.92 -14.44
CA ASP A 49 7.46 -5.03 -15.58
C ASP A 49 8.29 -3.73 -15.51
N GLY A 50 8.88 -3.42 -14.35
CA GLY A 50 9.74 -2.26 -14.14
C GLY A 50 9.00 -1.00 -13.71
N GLU A 51 9.75 -0.04 -13.16
CA GLU A 51 9.22 1.02 -12.30
C GLU A 51 8.26 2.02 -12.99
N SER A 52 8.43 2.27 -14.29
CA SER A 52 7.85 3.47 -14.93
C SER A 52 6.33 3.44 -15.15
N ALA A 53 5.70 2.27 -15.23
CA ALA A 53 4.26 2.17 -15.54
C ALA A 53 3.33 2.07 -14.31
N HIS A 54 3.88 1.85 -13.12
CA HIS A 54 3.09 1.41 -11.96
C HIS A 54 3.07 2.40 -10.79
N THR A 55 3.71 3.57 -10.95
CA THR A 55 3.70 4.61 -9.92
C THR A 55 2.28 5.12 -9.65
N ASP A 56 1.44 5.26 -10.68
CA ASP A 56 0.04 5.69 -10.53
C ASP A 56 -0.81 4.64 -9.80
N GLU A 57 -0.62 3.36 -10.11
CA GLU A 57 -1.35 2.26 -9.45
C GLU A 57 -0.94 2.13 -7.98
N ALA A 58 0.35 2.27 -7.69
CA ALA A 58 0.87 2.29 -6.32
C ALA A 58 0.28 3.48 -5.53
N ASN A 59 0.20 4.66 -6.14
CA ASN A 59 -0.42 5.83 -5.54
C ASN A 59 -1.93 5.63 -5.29
N ARG A 60 -2.66 5.01 -6.22
CA ARG A 60 -4.09 4.71 -6.05
C ARG A 60 -4.32 3.74 -4.88
N LEU A 61 -3.53 2.68 -4.81
CA LEU A 61 -3.65 1.70 -3.74
C LEU A 61 -3.29 2.33 -2.38
N LEU A 62 -2.22 3.13 -2.31
CA LEU A 62 -1.83 3.85 -1.11
C LEU A 62 -2.95 4.76 -0.59
N ARG A 63 -3.63 5.52 -1.47
CA ARG A 63 -4.78 6.35 -1.09
C ARG A 63 -5.94 5.53 -0.52
N ARG A 64 -6.24 4.37 -1.11
CA ARG A 64 -7.30 3.47 -0.62
C ARG A 64 -6.98 2.89 0.76
N ILE A 65 -5.74 2.48 0.99
CA ILE A 65 -5.29 1.99 2.30
C ILE A 65 -5.38 3.10 3.34
N ARG A 66 -4.88 4.30 3.03
CA ARG A 66 -4.98 5.47 3.93
C ARG A 66 -6.44 5.83 4.24
N GLY A 67 -7.32 5.82 3.24
CA GLY A 67 -8.76 6.04 3.44
C GLY A 67 -9.36 5.03 4.42
N TYR A 68 -9.09 3.74 4.21
CA TYR A 68 -9.53 2.69 5.13
C TYR A 68 -9.01 2.88 6.56
N LEU A 69 -7.72 3.21 6.73
CA LEU A 69 -7.12 3.43 8.06
C LEU A 69 -7.76 4.62 8.78
N VAL A 70 -8.04 5.71 8.06
CA VAL A 70 -8.73 6.89 8.61
C VAL A 70 -10.16 6.55 9.02
N ASP A 71 -10.88 5.78 8.20
CA ASP A 71 -12.26 5.38 8.49
C ASP A 71 -12.32 4.39 9.66
N ALA A 72 -11.42 3.41 9.69
CA ALA A 72 -11.30 2.45 10.80
C ALA A 72 -10.93 3.14 12.13
N ALA A 73 -10.14 4.22 12.09
CA ALA A 73 -9.83 5.01 13.28
C ALA A 73 -11.02 5.85 13.78
N LYS A 74 -11.96 6.23 12.90
CA LYS A 74 -13.17 6.97 13.26
C LYS A 74 -14.27 6.08 13.84
N ASP A 75 -14.19 4.78 13.61
CA ASP A 75 -15.22 3.81 14.01
C ASP A 75 -14.69 2.80 15.05
N PRO A 76 -14.39 3.24 16.30
CA PRO A 76 -13.90 2.35 17.35
C PRO A 76 -14.97 1.39 17.89
N ALA A 77 -16.22 1.46 17.40
CA ALA A 77 -17.35 0.66 17.87
C ALA A 77 -17.42 -0.76 17.29
N ALA A 78 -16.47 -1.16 16.43
CA ALA A 78 -16.40 -2.49 15.83
C ALA A 78 -15.40 -3.44 16.53
N SER A 79 -14.91 -3.10 17.73
CA SER A 79 -14.01 -3.93 18.55
C SER A 79 -14.73 -4.56 19.73
#